data_AF-A0A943G080-F1
#
_entry.id   AF-A0A943G080-F1
#
_cell.length_a   1.000
_cell.length_b   1.000
_cell.length_c   1.000
_cell.angle_alpha   90.00
_cell.angle_beta   90.00
_cell.angle_gamma   90.00
#
_symmetry.space_group_name_H-M   'P 1'
#
loop_
_entity.id
_entity.type
_entity.pdbx_description
1 polymer ?
#
loop_
_entity_poly.entity_id
_entity_poly.type
_entity_poly.pdbx_seq_one_letter_code
_entity_poly.pdbx_strand_id
1 'polypeptide(L)'
;MTRVFIWKNSSPQEWEEISFSAFSKARRNGCFTGRYFVETVKMFRDEDDRIIMECSRKDFEKYQQEDRHSRYLQEHEKSRSIFPASHVGDRDGTEEGYQDTDLFVDESVDTAEQAICNLLMADLHRALQKLSQKERSFILDYYGMEKPSTLQLAKRYGISQPAAHKRLKKIEEKIKKLVIDF
;
A
#
# COMPACT_ATOMS: atom_id res chain seq x y z
N MET A 1 22.22 22.00 12.56
CA MET A 1 23.48 22.05 13.35
C MET A 1 23.29 21.29 14.67
N THR A 2 24.27 20.54 15.19
CA THR A 2 24.09 19.81 16.48
C THR A 2 24.64 20.58 17.66
N ARG A 3 23.76 20.94 18.60
CA ARG A 3 24.09 21.65 19.84
C ARG A 3 24.00 20.70 21.03
N VAL A 4 24.95 20.78 21.96
CA VAL A 4 25.00 19.88 23.12
C VAL A 4 25.11 20.69 24.40
N PHE A 5 24.16 20.50 25.31
CA PHE A 5 24.12 21.14 26.62
C PHE A 5 24.36 20.11 27.72
N ILE A 6 25.33 20.38 28.59
CA ILE A 6 25.65 19.53 29.75
C ILE A 6 25.54 20.35 31.03
N TRP A 7 25.31 19.69 32.16
CA TRP A 7 25.32 20.31 33.48
C TRP A 7 26.73 20.74 33.85
N LYS A 8 26.87 22.03 34.13
CA LYS A 8 28.11 22.62 34.64
C LYS A 8 28.34 22.13 36.06
N ASN A 9 29.56 21.67 36.36
CA ASN A 9 29.92 21.06 37.64
C ASN A 9 28.99 19.90 38.07
N SER A 10 28.32 19.23 37.12
CA SER A 10 27.31 18.20 37.40
C SER A 10 26.12 18.68 38.25
N SER A 11 25.83 19.99 38.25
CA SER A 11 24.66 20.58 38.91
C SER A 11 23.58 20.93 37.89
N PRO A 12 22.31 20.55 38.10
CA PRO A 12 21.21 20.80 37.17
C PRO A 12 20.78 22.28 37.06
N GLN A 13 21.43 23.17 37.81
CA GLN A 13 21.09 24.59 37.88
C GLN A 13 21.71 25.42 36.74
N GLU A 14 22.84 24.97 36.18
CA GLU A 14 23.56 25.69 35.13
C GLU A 14 23.96 24.73 34.00
N TRP A 15 23.80 25.21 32.76
CA TRP A 15 24.17 24.45 31.56
C TRP A 15 25.36 25.11 30.88
N GLU A 16 26.24 24.29 30.33
CA GLU A 16 27.29 24.72 29.42
C GLU A 16 27.10 24.06 28.05
N GLU A 17 27.26 24.85 26.99
CA GLU A 17 27.23 24.36 25.62
C GLU A 17 28.62 23.84 25.24
N ILE A 18 28.66 22.61 24.72
CA ILE A 18 29.88 21.99 24.20
C ILE A 18 29.69 21.58 22.75
N SER A 19 30.79 21.49 22.01
CA SER A 19 30.73 21.00 20.63
C SER A 19 30.37 19.51 20.61
N PHE A 20 29.64 19.10 19.56
CA PHE A 20 29.28 17.68 19.37
C PHE A 20 30.50 16.75 19.28
N SER A 21 31.62 17.25 18.73
CA SER A 21 32.88 16.50 18.66
C SER A 21 33.48 16.27 20.04
N ALA A 22 33.46 17.28 20.92
CA ALA A 22 33.90 17.16 22.30
C ALA A 22 33.00 16.18 23.09
N PHE A 23 31.68 16.31 22.94
CA PHE A 23 30.71 15.40 23.54
C PHE A 23 30.94 13.95 23.11
N SER A 24 31.07 13.70 21.80
CA SER A 24 31.25 12.35 21.24
C SER A 24 32.58 11.71 21.68
N LYS A 25 33.64 12.50 21.84
CA LYS A 25 34.93 12.02 22.37
C LYS A 25 34.83 11.70 23.85
N ALA A 26 34.26 12.60 24.66
CA ALA A 26 34.08 12.41 26.10
C ALA A 26 33.16 11.22 26.43
N ARG A 27 32.09 11.03 25.66
CA ARG A 27 31.18 9.87 25.79
C ARG A 27 31.88 8.54 25.50
N ARG A 28 32.67 8.46 24.42
CA ARG A 28 33.47 7.25 24.09
C ARG A 28 34.51 6.93 25.15
N ASN A 29 35.07 7.96 25.77
CA ASN A 29 36.06 7.82 26.84
C ASN A 29 35.43 7.54 28.22
N GLY A 30 34.11 7.43 28.32
CA GLY A 30 33.41 7.13 29.58
C GLY A 30 33.23 8.31 30.54
N CYS A 31 33.57 9.54 30.15
CA CYS A 31 33.46 10.74 30.99
C CYS A 31 32.02 11.06 31.43
N PHE A 32 31.02 10.50 30.76
CA PHE A 32 29.60 10.69 31.06
C PHE A 32 28.92 9.43 31.61
N THR A 33 29.69 8.48 32.14
CA THR A 33 29.12 7.27 32.75
C THR A 33 28.16 7.64 33.88
N GLY A 34 26.92 7.15 33.82
CA GLY A 34 25.86 7.47 34.80
C GLY A 34 25.13 8.79 34.57
N ARG A 35 25.48 9.56 33.53
CA ARG A 35 24.75 10.77 33.11
C ARG A 35 23.80 10.43 31.97
N TYR A 36 22.64 11.08 31.95
CA TYR A 36 21.56 10.80 31.00
C TYR A 36 21.36 11.99 30.06
N PHE A 37 21.07 11.70 28.79
CA PHE A 37 20.90 12.73 27.76
C PHE A 37 19.67 12.42 26.92
N VAL A 38 18.84 13.43 26.67
CA VAL A 38 17.72 13.38 25.73
C VAL A 38 18.05 14.18 24.49
N GLU A 39 17.40 13.82 23.38
CA GLU A 39 17.71 14.36 22.07
C GLU A 39 16.42 14.83 21.39
N THR A 40 16.30 16.13 21.15
CA THR A 40 15.07 16.71 20.62
C THR A 40 15.07 16.71 19.08
N VAL A 41 15.01 15.53 18.45
CA VAL A 41 15.09 15.41 16.98
C VAL A 41 13.76 15.70 16.26
N LYS A 42 12.68 15.98 17.01
CA LYS A 42 11.32 15.87 16.46
C LYS A 42 10.44 17.12 16.60
N MET A 43 10.95 18.24 17.11
CA MET A 43 10.08 19.37 17.49
C MET A 43 10.10 20.57 16.53
N PHE A 44 11.08 20.66 15.61
CA PHE A 44 11.17 21.79 14.69
C PHE A 44 11.12 21.26 13.25
N ARG A 45 10.01 21.52 12.56
CA ARG A 45 9.81 21.02 11.18
C ARG A 45 10.64 21.80 10.15
N ASP A 46 11.30 22.89 10.55
CA ASP A 46 11.96 23.81 9.65
C ASP A 46 13.44 24.10 10.01
N GLU A 47 14.00 23.44 11.04
CA GLU A 47 15.40 23.59 11.44
C GLU A 47 16.07 22.22 11.60
N ASP A 48 17.14 21.97 10.84
CA ASP A 48 18.06 20.80 10.98
C ASP A 48 18.88 20.84 12.28
N ASP A 49 18.37 21.51 13.31
CA ASP A 49 19.04 21.76 14.58
C ASP A 49 18.72 20.65 15.58
N ARG A 50 19.70 19.77 15.77
CA ARG A 50 19.65 18.65 16.70
C ARG A 50 20.17 19.12 18.05
N ILE A 51 19.31 19.20 19.06
CA ILE A 51 19.74 19.53 20.42
C ILE A 51 19.85 18.26 21.26
N ILE A 52 21.01 18.08 21.89
CA ILE A 52 21.25 17.06 22.91
C ILE A 52 21.37 17.80 24.24
N MET A 53 20.59 17.40 25.22
CA MET A 53 20.64 17.98 26.56
C MET A 53 20.79 16.88 27.59
N GLU A 54 21.69 17.07 28.55
CA GLU A 54 21.71 16.27 29.76
C GLU A 54 20.35 16.35 30.49
N CYS A 55 20.04 15.40 31.36
CA CYS A 55 18.83 15.44 32.17
C CYS A 55 18.97 14.50 33.37
N SER A 56 17.99 14.58 34.28
CA SER A 56 17.88 13.60 35.34
C SER A 56 17.49 12.22 34.78
N ARG A 57 17.82 11.16 35.52
CA ARG A 57 17.37 9.81 35.18
C ARG A 57 15.85 9.72 35.02
N LYS A 58 15.10 10.40 35.89
CA LYS A 58 13.63 10.39 35.89
C LYS A 58 13.07 10.98 34.60
N ASP A 59 13.63 12.11 34.16
CA ASP A 59 13.20 12.78 32.93
C ASP A 59 13.60 11.97 31.70
N PHE A 60 14.78 11.35 31.72
CA PHE A 60 15.20 10.43 30.66
C PHE A 60 14.25 9.24 30.53
N GLU A 61 13.89 8.59 31.64
CA GLU A 61 12.95 7.46 31.64
C GLU A 61 11.56 7.87 31.11
N LYS A 62 11.07 9.05 31.53
CA LYS A 62 9.81 9.61 31.03
C LYS A 62 9.87 9.89 29.53
N TYR A 63 10.92 10.54 29.05
CA TYR A 63 11.11 10.84 27.62
C TYR A 63 11.16 9.56 26.78
N GLN A 64 11.89 8.54 27.25
CA GLN A 64 11.97 7.24 26.58
C GLN A 64 10.61 6.53 26.53
N GLN A 65 9.78 6.67 27.56
CA GLN A 65 8.42 6.14 27.56
C GLN A 65 7.54 6.85 26.52
N GLU A 66 7.58 8.17 26.46
CA GLU A 66 6.81 8.98 25.50
C GLU A 66 7.24 8.71 24.04
N ASP A 67 8.53 8.61 23.77
CA ASP A 67 9.04 8.29 22.43
C ASP A 67 8.64 6.87 21.99
N ARG A 68 8.70 5.88 22.90
CA ARG A 68 8.20 4.52 22.62
C ARG A 68 6.70 4.52 22.34
N HIS A 69 5.92 5.22 23.14
CA HIS A 69 4.48 5.34 22.94
C HIS A 69 4.15 6.00 21.59
N SER A 70 4.86 7.07 21.25
CA SER A 70 4.69 7.76 19.97
C SER A 70 5.02 6.86 18.77
N ARG A 71 6.10 6.07 18.86
CA ARG A 71 6.46 5.09 17.80
C ARG A 71 5.42 4.00 17.66
N TYR A 72 4.94 3.45 18.79
CA TYR A 72 3.89 2.45 18.80
C TYR A 72 2.62 2.96 18.12
N LEU A 73 2.18 4.17 18.45
CA LEU A 73 1.05 4.80 17.78
C LEU A 73 1.31 4.92 16.28
N GLN A 74 2.42 5.55 15.87
CA GLN A 74 2.78 5.70 14.45
C GLN A 74 2.81 4.37 13.67
N GLU A 75 3.31 3.28 14.26
CA GLU A 75 3.30 1.96 13.62
C GLU A 75 1.88 1.44 13.41
N HIS A 76 0.99 1.62 14.39
CA HIS A 76 -0.41 1.23 14.27
C HIS A 76 -1.18 2.10 13.27
N GLU A 77 -0.85 3.38 13.17
CA GLU A 77 -1.45 4.32 12.21
C GLU A 77 -1.10 3.97 10.76
N LYS A 78 0.09 3.43 10.47
CA LYS A 78 0.44 3.03 9.08
C LYS A 78 -0.50 2.00 8.47
N SER A 79 -1.13 1.17 9.30
CA SER A 79 -2.06 0.11 8.88
C SER A 79 -3.54 0.54 8.93
N ARG A 80 -3.81 1.78 9.31
CA ARG A 80 -5.17 2.27 9.61
C ARG A 80 -5.38 3.66 9.01
N SER A 81 -6.46 3.84 8.28
CA SER A 81 -6.91 5.17 7.90
C SER A 81 -7.51 5.87 9.13
N ILE A 82 -6.91 6.98 9.55
CA ILE A 82 -7.45 7.84 10.62
C ILE A 82 -8.18 9.01 9.97
N PHE A 83 -9.45 9.17 10.31
CA PHE A 83 -10.25 10.33 9.93
C PHE A 83 -10.50 11.19 11.16
N PRO A 84 -10.12 12.48 11.16
CA PRO A 84 -10.49 13.36 12.25
C PRO A 84 -12.01 13.44 12.34
N ALA A 85 -12.56 13.39 13.56
CA ALA A 85 -14.00 13.44 13.77
C ALA A 85 -14.66 14.66 13.09
N SER A 86 -13.94 15.79 12.95
CA SER A 86 -14.42 16.97 12.23
C SER A 86 -14.61 16.78 10.71
N HIS A 87 -13.97 15.78 10.10
CA HIS A 87 -14.14 15.44 8.68
C HIS A 87 -15.41 14.61 8.45
N VAL A 88 -15.85 13.90 9.49
CA VAL A 88 -17.19 13.32 9.58
C VAL A 88 -18.06 14.42 10.16
N GLY A 89 -18.42 15.42 9.34
CA GLY A 89 -19.18 16.57 9.82
C GLY A 89 -20.42 16.14 10.63
N ASP A 90 -20.95 17.02 11.48
CA ASP A 90 -22.27 16.86 12.15
C ASP A 90 -23.42 16.93 11.12
N ARG A 91 -23.28 16.25 9.99
CA ARG A 91 -24.20 16.27 8.87
C ARG A 91 -25.21 15.18 9.11
N ASP A 92 -26.40 15.60 9.54
CA ASP A 92 -27.57 14.72 9.56
C ASP A 92 -27.71 14.07 8.18
N GLY A 93 -27.91 12.74 8.12
CA GLY A 93 -28.03 11.94 6.90
C GLY A 93 -29.24 12.29 5.99
N THR A 94 -29.84 13.46 6.21
CA THR A 94 -30.89 14.10 5.42
C THR A 94 -30.38 15.23 4.51
N GLU A 95 -29.10 15.64 4.61
CA GLU A 95 -28.52 16.58 3.64
C GLU A 95 -28.44 15.93 2.25
N GLU A 96 -29.22 16.45 1.30
CA GLU A 96 -29.24 15.95 -0.08
C GLU A 96 -27.83 15.99 -0.70
N GLY A 97 -27.30 14.82 -1.03
CA GLY A 97 -26.04 14.66 -1.77
C GLY A 97 -24.83 14.23 -0.95
N TYR A 98 -24.97 13.98 0.35
CA TYR A 98 -23.89 13.39 1.16
C TYR A 98 -24.29 12.00 1.64
N GLN A 99 -23.57 10.97 1.19
CA GLN A 99 -23.76 9.59 1.64
C GLN A 99 -22.45 9.13 2.28
N ASP A 100 -22.49 8.53 3.48
CA ASP A 100 -21.30 8.05 4.20
C ASP A 100 -20.41 7.11 3.36
N THR A 101 -21.00 6.50 2.32
CA THR A 101 -20.32 5.68 1.32
C THR A 101 -19.28 6.45 0.48
N ASP A 102 -19.36 7.78 0.40
CA ASP A 102 -18.39 8.61 -0.31
C ASP A 102 -17.09 8.82 0.51
N LEU A 103 -17.13 8.62 1.84
CA LEU A 103 -15.94 8.71 2.70
C LEU A 103 -15.18 7.39 2.80
N PHE A 104 -15.89 6.26 2.69
CA PHE A 104 -15.33 4.92 2.82
C PHE A 104 -15.42 4.17 1.51
N VAL A 105 -14.76 4.70 0.47
CA VAL A 105 -14.66 4.05 -0.83
C VAL A 105 -13.64 2.91 -0.76
N ASP A 106 -14.05 1.70 -1.11
CA ASP A 106 -13.14 0.59 -1.32
C ASP A 106 -12.48 0.72 -2.70
N GLU A 107 -11.35 1.43 -2.75
CA GLU A 107 -10.57 1.61 -3.98
C GLU A 107 -9.96 0.30 -4.51
N SER A 108 -10.01 -0.80 -3.75
CA SER A 108 -9.51 -2.10 -4.21
C SER A 108 -10.47 -2.79 -5.20
N VAL A 109 -11.72 -2.32 -5.28
CA VAL A 109 -12.77 -2.91 -6.10
C VAL A 109 -13.30 -1.89 -7.11
N ASP A 110 -12.85 -2.00 -8.36
CA ASP A 110 -13.44 -1.25 -9.46
C ASP A 110 -14.76 -1.89 -9.88
N THR A 111 -15.85 -1.44 -9.25
CA THR A 111 -17.21 -1.95 -9.51
C THR A 111 -17.66 -1.71 -10.95
N ALA A 112 -17.20 -0.62 -11.58
CA ALA A 112 -17.53 -0.30 -12.96
C ALA A 112 -16.84 -1.28 -13.91
N GLU A 113 -15.54 -1.51 -13.71
CA GLU A 113 -14.77 -2.50 -14.48
C GLU A 113 -15.32 -3.92 -14.27
N GLN A 114 -15.72 -4.28 -13.04
CA GLN A 114 -16.38 -5.55 -12.76
C GLN A 114 -17.72 -5.68 -13.49
N ALA A 115 -18.53 -4.62 -13.52
CA ALA A 115 -19.80 -4.63 -14.24
C ALA A 115 -19.58 -4.81 -15.76
N ILE A 116 -18.60 -4.11 -16.33
CA ILE A 116 -18.19 -4.25 -17.74
C ILE A 116 -17.72 -5.69 -18.01
N CYS A 117 -16.82 -6.22 -17.18
CA CYS A 117 -16.35 -7.60 -17.29
C CYS A 117 -17.50 -8.61 -17.25
N ASN A 118 -18.46 -8.43 -16.34
CA ASN A 118 -19.63 -9.29 -16.20
C ASN A 118 -20.53 -9.26 -17.44
N LEU A 119 -20.76 -8.06 -18.01
CA LEU A 119 -21.52 -7.90 -19.25
C LEU A 119 -20.82 -8.60 -20.42
N LEU A 120 -19.52 -8.34 -20.61
CA LEU A 120 -18.73 -8.98 -21.67
C LEU A 120 -18.71 -10.50 -21.54
N MET A 121 -18.61 -11.02 -20.31
CA MET A 121 -18.67 -12.46 -20.04
C MET A 121 -20.05 -13.06 -20.39
N ALA A 122 -21.14 -12.35 -20.08
CA ALA A 122 -22.49 -12.78 -20.44
C ALA A 122 -22.67 -12.86 -21.97
N ASP A 123 -22.20 -11.85 -22.70
CA ASP A 123 -22.26 -11.82 -24.17
C ASP A 123 -21.41 -12.92 -24.80
N LEU A 124 -20.20 -13.14 -24.28
CA LEU A 124 -19.34 -14.25 -24.70
C LEU A 124 -20.01 -15.60 -24.46
N HIS A 125 -20.61 -15.82 -23.29
CA HIS A 125 -21.37 -17.04 -23.00
C HIS A 125 -22.53 -17.23 -23.98
N ARG A 126 -23.28 -16.17 -24.27
CA ARG A 126 -24.39 -16.21 -25.24
C ARG A 126 -23.89 -16.55 -26.65
N ALA A 127 -22.76 -15.99 -27.08
CA ALA A 127 -22.14 -16.29 -28.36
C ALA A 127 -21.66 -17.74 -28.44
N LEU A 128 -21.04 -18.26 -27.37
CA LEU A 128 -20.57 -19.64 -27.28
C LEU A 128 -21.73 -20.65 -27.32
N GLN A 129 -22.91 -20.33 -26.77
CA GLN A 129 -24.09 -21.20 -26.83
C GLN A 129 -24.68 -21.30 -28.25
N LYS A 130 -24.48 -20.28 -29.10
CA LYS A 130 -24.90 -20.31 -30.51
C LYS A 130 -23.93 -21.08 -31.42
N LEU A 131 -22.74 -21.47 -30.93
CA LEU A 131 -21.82 -22.32 -31.67
C LEU A 131 -22.28 -23.78 -31.68
N SER A 132 -21.86 -24.54 -32.68
CA SER A 132 -22.05 -25.99 -32.64
C SER A 132 -21.20 -26.62 -31.54
N GLN A 133 -21.64 -27.76 -30.99
CA GLN A 133 -20.91 -28.47 -29.92
C GLN A 133 -19.44 -28.74 -30.28
N LYS A 134 -19.16 -29.04 -31.56
CA LYS A 134 -17.80 -29.29 -32.07
C LYS A 134 -16.95 -28.02 -32.18
N GLU A 135 -17.55 -26.87 -32.45
CA GLU A 135 -16.84 -25.58 -32.48
C GLU A 135 -16.56 -25.09 -31.06
N ARG A 136 -17.55 -25.23 -30.17
CA ARG A 136 -17.44 -24.86 -28.76
C ARG A 136 -16.35 -25.66 -28.04
N SER A 137 -16.33 -26.99 -28.19
CA SER A 137 -15.28 -27.81 -27.57
C SER A 137 -13.89 -27.46 -28.11
N PHE A 138 -13.77 -27.21 -29.41
CA PHE A 138 -12.50 -26.87 -30.05
C PHE A 138 -11.88 -25.57 -29.53
N ILE A 139 -12.69 -24.53 -29.30
CA ILE A 139 -12.18 -23.25 -28.79
C ILE A 139 -11.93 -23.28 -27.28
N LEU A 140 -12.79 -23.95 -26.50
CA LEU A 140 -12.59 -24.13 -25.07
C LEU A 140 -11.35 -24.97 -24.77
N ASP A 141 -11.08 -26.01 -25.58
CA ASP A 141 -9.86 -26.80 -25.47
C ASP A 141 -8.60 -25.97 -25.72
N TYR A 142 -8.65 -24.97 -26.60
CA TYR A 142 -7.49 -24.09 -26.88
C TYR A 142 -7.22 -23.10 -25.75
N TYR A 143 -8.25 -22.39 -25.28
CA TYR A 143 -8.11 -21.39 -24.21
C TYR A 143 -8.05 -22.00 -22.80
N GLY A 144 -8.44 -23.27 -22.64
CA GLY A 144 -8.28 -24.02 -21.40
C GLY A 144 -6.89 -24.64 -21.21
N MET A 145 -5.98 -24.54 -22.19
CA MET A 145 -4.59 -24.94 -22.03
C MET A 145 -3.85 -23.94 -21.14
N GLU A 146 -2.96 -24.43 -20.27
CA GLU A 146 -2.06 -23.59 -19.48
C GLU A 146 -1.22 -22.66 -20.38
N LYS A 147 -0.86 -23.15 -21.58
CA LYS A 147 -0.24 -22.37 -22.66
C LYS A 147 -0.92 -22.68 -23.99
N PRO A 148 -1.67 -21.73 -24.58
CA PRO A 148 -2.37 -21.95 -25.84
C PRO A 148 -1.41 -22.34 -26.97
N SER A 149 -1.59 -23.53 -27.53
CA SER A 149 -0.74 -24.04 -28.62
C SER A 149 -1.55 -24.71 -29.72
N THR A 150 -1.51 -24.12 -30.91
CA THR A 150 -2.16 -24.68 -32.10
C THR A 150 -1.58 -26.03 -32.51
N LEU A 151 -0.31 -26.29 -32.20
CA LEU A 151 0.33 -27.58 -32.47
C LEU A 151 -0.21 -28.69 -31.54
N GLN A 152 -0.37 -28.39 -30.25
CA GLN A 152 -0.94 -29.34 -29.29
C GLN A 152 -2.42 -29.61 -29.59
N LEU A 153 -3.17 -28.56 -29.93
CA LEU A 153 -4.56 -28.67 -30.38
C LEU A 153 -4.68 -29.54 -31.64
N ALA A 154 -3.81 -29.31 -32.63
CA ALA A 154 -3.80 -30.10 -33.87
C ALA A 154 -3.53 -31.59 -33.62
N LYS A 155 -2.56 -31.91 -32.74
CA LYS A 155 -2.29 -33.29 -32.32
C LYS A 155 -3.50 -33.94 -31.62
N ARG A 156 -4.16 -33.23 -30.71
CA ARG A 156 -5.35 -33.73 -29.99
C ARG A 156 -6.50 -34.08 -30.94
N TYR A 157 -6.70 -33.27 -31.99
CA TYR A 157 -7.78 -33.47 -32.96
C TYR A 157 -7.37 -34.24 -34.22
N GLY A 158 -6.12 -34.73 -34.30
CA GLY A 158 -5.62 -35.50 -35.45
C GLY A 158 -5.58 -34.71 -36.77
N ILE A 159 -5.38 -33.39 -36.70
CA ILE A 159 -5.34 -32.49 -37.87
C ILE A 159 -3.97 -31.84 -38.03
N SER A 160 -3.72 -31.22 -39.19
CA SER A 160 -2.52 -30.42 -39.38
C SER A 160 -2.60 -29.10 -38.60
N GLN A 161 -1.46 -28.57 -38.17
CA GLN A 161 -1.38 -27.28 -37.45
C GLN A 161 -1.99 -26.11 -38.25
N PRO A 162 -1.80 -25.99 -39.57
CA PRO A 162 -2.47 -24.96 -40.38
C PRO A 162 -4.00 -25.12 -40.41
N ALA A 163 -4.51 -26.36 -40.45
CA ALA A 163 -5.94 -26.62 -40.41
C ALA A 163 -6.54 -26.23 -39.04
N ALA A 164 -5.82 -26.50 -37.95
CA ALA A 164 -6.22 -26.07 -36.60
C ALA A 164 -6.30 -24.55 -36.50
N HIS A 165 -5.26 -23.84 -36.98
CA HIS A 165 -5.21 -22.38 -36.97
C HIS A 165 -6.35 -21.76 -37.81
N LYS A 166 -6.57 -22.27 -39.04
CA LYS A 166 -7.67 -21.81 -39.91
C LYS A 166 -9.03 -22.03 -39.27
N ARG A 167 -9.24 -23.16 -38.60
CA ARG A 167 -10.49 -23.47 -37.91
C ARG A 167 -10.70 -22.56 -36.70
N LEU A 168 -9.65 -22.30 -35.91
CA LEU A 168 -9.69 -21.37 -34.78
C LEU A 168 -10.13 -19.97 -35.24
N LYS A 169 -9.45 -19.43 -36.26
CA LYS A 169 -9.76 -18.11 -36.82
C LYS A 169 -11.20 -18.00 -37.31
N LYS A 170 -11.73 -19.04 -37.96
CA LYS A 170 -13.13 -19.08 -38.41
C LYS A 170 -14.12 -19.05 -37.24
N ILE A 171 -13.81 -19.74 -36.14
CA ILE A 171 -14.65 -19.75 -34.94
C ILE A 171 -14.58 -18.39 -34.24
N GLU A 172 -13.40 -17.77 -34.13
CA GLU A 172 -13.22 -16.43 -33.57
C GLU A 172 -14.00 -15.37 -34.36
N GLU A 173 -13.92 -15.39 -35.70
CA GLU A 173 -14.70 -14.49 -36.55
C GLU A 173 -16.21 -14.67 -36.36
N LYS A 174 -16.66 -15.92 -36.15
CA LYS A 174 -18.07 -16.22 -35.87
C LYS A 174 -18.50 -15.68 -34.51
N ILE A 175 -17.67 -15.83 -33.47
CA ILE A 175 -17.93 -15.26 -32.14
C ILE A 175 -17.99 -13.73 -32.22
N LYS A 176 -17.03 -13.09 -32.90
CA LYS A 176 -17.02 -11.62 -33.07
C LYS A 176 -18.31 -11.10 -33.68
N LYS A 177 -18.81 -11.75 -34.75
CA LYS A 177 -20.09 -11.39 -35.36
C LYS A 177 -21.26 -11.54 -34.38
N LEU A 178 -21.31 -12.66 -33.66
CA LEU A 178 -22.38 -12.92 -32.71
C LEU A 178 -22.40 -11.95 -31.52
N VAL A 179 -21.23 -11.50 -31.06
CA VAL A 179 -21.11 -10.53 -29.96
C VAL A 179 -21.49 -9.11 -30.42
N ILE A 180 -21.17 -8.73 -31.65
CA ILE A 180 -21.58 -7.42 -32.23
C ILE A 180 -23.10 -7.34 -32.42
N ASP A 181 -23.78 -8.49 -32.60
CA ASP A 181 -25.23 -8.55 -32.74
C ASP A 181 -25.98 -8.46 -31.38
N PHE A 182 -25.28 -8.33 -30.25
CA PHE A 182 -25.85 -8.20 -28.90
C PHE A 182 -25.72 -6.78 -28.37
#